data_AF-A0ABD5T6C6-F1
#
_entry.id   AF-A0ABD5T6C6-F1
#
_cell.length_a   1.000
_cell.length_b   1.000
_cell.length_c   1.000
_cell.angle_alpha   90.00
_cell.angle_beta   90.00
_cell.angle_gamma   90.00
#
_symmetry.space_group_name_H-M   'P 1'
#
loop_
_entity.id
_entity.type
_entity.pdbx_description
1 polymer ?
#
loop_
_entity_poly.entity_id
_entity_poly.type
_entity_poly.pdbx_seq_one_letter_code
_entity_poly.pdbx_strand_id
1 'polypeptide(L)'
;MASVRKVVVDVLKPHAPPLVEFTERVNETPGVDSASSRLIELDREVQNIAVTVEGEPIDYDAVVETIDGLGATVHSVDEVTCGDRPSGDTLAPESDD
;
A
#
# COMPACT_ATOMS: atom_id res chain seq x y z
N MET A 1 11.69 -12.71 15.37
CA MET A 1 11.99 -12.06 14.07
C MET A 1 11.10 -10.84 14.02
N ALA A 2 11.63 -9.69 13.63
CA ALA A 2 10.83 -8.48 13.50
C ALA A 2 9.80 -8.68 12.37
N SER A 3 8.53 -8.40 12.65
CA SER A 3 7.45 -8.51 11.67
C SER A 3 7.41 -7.30 10.75
N VAL A 4 6.98 -7.50 9.50
CA VAL A 4 6.65 -6.40 8.59
C VAL A 4 5.38 -5.72 9.10
N ARG A 5 5.45 -4.40 9.31
CA ARG A 5 4.36 -3.58 9.85
C ARG A 5 3.74 -2.61 8.86
N LYS A 6 4.52 -2.18 7.86
CA LYS A 6 4.07 -1.29 6.81
C LYS A 6 4.75 -1.66 5.51
N VAL A 7 3.98 -1.61 4.42
CA VAL A 7 4.48 -1.76 3.06
C VAL A 7 3.84 -0.69 2.19
N VAL A 8 4.65 -0.02 1.37
CA VAL A 8 4.19 0.88 0.31
C VAL A 8 4.58 0.27 -1.04
N VAL A 9 3.60 0.14 -1.94
CA VAL A 9 3.79 -0.43 -3.28
C VAL A 9 3.24 0.49 -4.36
N ASP A 10 3.96 0.55 -5.47
CA ASP A 10 3.53 1.13 -6.75
C ASP A 10 2.67 0.09 -7.48
N VAL A 11 1.43 0.45 -7.79
CA VAL A 11 0.44 -0.44 -8.39
C VAL A 11 -0.15 0.18 -9.65
N LEU A 12 -0.11 -0.59 -10.72
CA LEU A 12 -0.81 -0.27 -11.96
C LEU A 12 -2.16 -0.98 -11.96
N LYS A 13 -3.26 -0.21 -11.99
CA LYS A 13 -4.61 -0.78 -12.04
C LYS A 13 -5.44 -0.26 -13.21
N PRO A 14 -6.42 -1.02 -13.71
CA PRO A 14 -7.45 -0.51 -14.61
C PRO A 14 -8.32 0.56 -13.94
N HIS A 15 -9.09 1.30 -14.75
CA HIS A 15 -10.01 2.33 -14.23
C HIS A 15 -11.10 1.78 -13.30
N ALA A 16 -11.47 0.50 -13.45
CA ALA A 16 -12.42 -0.19 -12.60
C ALA A 16 -11.75 -1.40 -11.91
N PRO A 17 -11.96 -1.61 -10.59
CA PRO A 17 -12.84 -0.87 -9.69
C PRO A 17 -12.33 0.56 -9.35
N PRO A 18 -13.20 1.47 -8.88
CA PRO A 18 -12.80 2.81 -8.46
C PRO A 18 -11.82 2.74 -7.27
N LEU A 19 -11.01 3.79 -7.08
CA LEU A 19 -9.95 3.82 -6.05
C LEU A 19 -10.47 3.50 -4.64
N VAL A 20 -11.67 3.98 -4.30
CA VAL A 20 -12.30 3.74 -2.99
C VAL A 20 -12.54 2.24 -2.78
N GLU A 21 -13.26 1.60 -3.69
CA GLU A 21 -13.56 0.16 -3.61
C GLU A 21 -12.29 -0.69 -3.67
N PHE A 22 -11.31 -0.29 -4.49
CA PHE A 22 -10.00 -0.94 -4.52
C PHE A 22 -9.33 -0.91 -3.13
N THR A 23 -9.34 0.25 -2.47
CA THR A 23 -8.74 0.41 -1.13
C THR A 23 -9.48 -0.38 -0.08
N GLU A 24 -10.82 -0.37 -0.11
CA GLU A 24 -11.66 -1.15 0.81
C GLU A 24 -11.31 -2.63 0.72
N ARG A 25 -11.21 -3.18 -0.50
CA ARG A 25 -10.87 -4.59 -0.70
C ARG A 25 -9.45 -4.94 -0.26
N VAL A 26 -8.48 -4.06 -0.48
CA VAL A 26 -7.12 -4.26 0.04
C VAL A 26 -7.12 -4.27 1.57
N ASN A 27 -7.92 -3.41 2.21
CA ASN A 27 -8.06 -3.35 3.66
C ASN A 27 -8.71 -4.60 4.27
N GLU A 28 -9.50 -5.36 3.51
CA GLU A 28 -10.09 -6.63 3.95
C GLU A 28 -9.09 -7.80 3.97
N THR A 29 -7.85 -7.59 3.51
CA THR A 29 -6.80 -8.61 3.49
C THR A 29 -6.38 -8.99 4.92
N PRO A 30 -6.16 -10.29 5.21
CA PRO A 30 -5.71 -10.73 6.53
C PRO A 30 -4.41 -10.05 6.99
N GLY A 31 -4.40 -9.58 8.23
CA GLY A 31 -3.21 -8.93 8.82
C GLY A 31 -3.05 -7.46 8.44
N VAL A 32 -4.01 -6.87 7.72
CA VAL A 32 -4.08 -5.43 7.44
C VAL A 32 -5.00 -4.75 8.46
N ASP A 33 -4.45 -3.82 9.23
CA ASP A 33 -5.21 -2.97 10.14
C ASP A 33 -5.71 -1.70 9.44
N SER A 34 -4.92 -1.19 8.49
CA SER A 34 -5.31 -0.05 7.65
C SER A 34 -4.64 -0.09 6.28
N ALA A 35 -5.42 0.19 5.24
CA ALA A 35 -4.94 0.45 3.89
C ALA A 35 -5.28 1.88 3.47
N SER A 36 -4.35 2.54 2.78
CA SER A 36 -4.59 3.79 2.09
C SER A 36 -4.05 3.70 0.67
N SER A 37 -4.70 4.38 -0.27
CA SER A 37 -4.19 4.47 -1.62
C SER A 37 -4.29 5.88 -2.16
N ARG A 38 -3.34 6.23 -3.02
CA ARG A 38 -3.19 7.56 -3.60
C ARG A 38 -3.01 7.44 -5.10
N LEU A 39 -3.80 8.19 -5.86
CA LEU A 39 -3.58 8.34 -7.30
C LEU A 39 -2.29 9.13 -7.54
N ILE A 40 -1.34 8.52 -8.25
CA ILE A 40 -0.08 9.14 -8.66
C ILE A 40 -0.26 9.73 -10.05
N GLU A 41 -0.75 8.91 -10.99
CA GLU A 41 -0.95 9.32 -12.38
C GLU A 41 -2.19 8.64 -12.98
N LEU A 42 -2.90 9.37 -13.84
CA LEU A 42 -4.06 8.90 -14.59
C LEU A 42 -3.71 8.82 -16.07
N ASP A 43 -3.59 7.60 -16.60
CA ASP A 43 -3.36 7.34 -18.00
C ASP A 43 -4.65 7.01 -18.75
N ARG A 44 -4.53 6.88 -20.08
CA ARG A 44 -5.66 6.52 -20.95
C ARG A 44 -6.20 5.12 -20.62
N GLU A 45 -5.31 4.17 -20.36
CA GLU A 45 -5.66 2.75 -20.23
C GLU A 45 -5.59 2.27 -18.77
N VAL A 46 -4.74 2.89 -17.94
CA VAL A 46 -4.45 2.47 -16.57
C VAL A 46 -4.37 3.66 -15.62
N GLN A 47 -4.29 3.36 -14.33
CA GLN A 47 -4.03 4.30 -13.24
C GLN A 47 -2.81 3.82 -12.49
N ASN A 48 -1.82 4.69 -12.33
CA ASN A 48 -0.74 4.46 -11.39
C ASN A 48 -1.18 4.97 -10.01
N ILE A 49 -1.21 4.07 -9.03
CA ILE A 49 -1.55 4.37 -7.65
C ILE A 49 -0.46 3.86 -6.71
N ALA A 50 -0.20 4.60 -5.64
CA ALA A 50 0.58 4.11 -4.51
C ALA A 50 -0.38 3.53 -3.47
N VAL A 51 -0.12 2.32 -3.01
CA VAL A 51 -0.91 1.65 -1.96
C VAL A 51 -0.02 1.46 -0.74
N THR A 52 -0.48 1.97 0.39
CA THR A 52 0.17 1.81 1.69
C THR A 52 -0.68 0.90 2.55
N VAL A 53 -0.07 -0.17 3.06
CA VAL A 53 -0.72 -1.16 3.92
C VAL A 53 0.03 -1.17 5.25
N GLU A 54 -0.71 -1.10 6.34
CA GLU A 54 -0.20 -1.15 7.71
C GLU A 54 -0.94 -2.23 8.51
N GLY A 55 -0.21 -2.99 9.32
CA GLY A 55 -0.80 -4.01 10.20
C GLY A 55 0.23 -4.82 10.99
N GLU A 56 -0.21 -5.83 11.74
CA GLU A 56 0.68 -6.60 12.62
C GLU A 56 0.27 -8.09 12.78
N PRO A 57 0.97 -9.05 12.11
CA PRO A 57 1.91 -8.93 11.00
C PRO A 57 1.21 -8.88 9.63
N ILE A 58 1.77 -8.10 8.69
CA ILE A 58 1.26 -8.06 7.30
C ILE A 58 1.65 -9.34 6.55
N ASP A 59 0.67 -9.98 5.93
CA ASP A 59 0.88 -11.03 4.93
C ASP A 59 1.02 -10.39 3.53
N TYR A 60 2.26 -10.13 3.12
CA TYR A 60 2.53 -9.44 1.85
C TYR A 60 2.06 -10.24 0.64
N ASP A 61 2.22 -11.56 0.66
CA ASP A 61 1.76 -12.42 -0.43
C ASP A 61 0.24 -12.32 -0.57
N ALA A 62 -0.51 -12.36 0.53
CA ALA A 62 -1.96 -12.17 0.50
C ALA A 62 -2.37 -10.79 -0.04
N VAL A 63 -1.63 -9.73 0.28
CA VAL A 63 -1.87 -8.39 -0.29
C VAL A 63 -1.66 -8.39 -1.79
N VAL A 64 -0.57 -8.99 -2.28
CA VAL A 64 -0.29 -9.10 -3.72
C VAL A 64 -1.38 -9.91 -4.43
N GLU A 65 -1.82 -11.04 -3.86
CA GLU A 65 -2.90 -11.85 -4.40
C GLU A 65 -4.23 -11.08 -4.48
N THR A 66 -4.56 -10.30 -3.43
CA THR A 66 -5.74 -9.42 -3.45
C THR A 66 -5.63 -8.40 -4.58
N ILE A 67 -4.48 -7.73 -4.72
CA ILE A 67 -4.25 -6.72 -5.77
C ILE A 67 -4.39 -7.33 -7.17
N ASP A 68 -3.78 -8.50 -7.41
CA ASP A 68 -3.86 -9.23 -8.67
C ASP A 68 -5.31 -9.65 -8.99
N GLY A 69 -6.05 -10.12 -7.98
CA GLY A 69 -7.47 -10.46 -8.08
C GLY A 69 -8.38 -9.28 -8.45
N LEU A 70 -7.94 -8.04 -8.27
CA LEU A 70 -8.63 -6.83 -8.70
C LEU A 70 -8.26 -6.38 -10.12
N GLY A 71 -7.43 -7.16 -10.82
CA GLY A 71 -6.92 -6.85 -12.14
C GLY A 71 -5.80 -5.81 -12.14
N ALA A 72 -5.18 -5.56 -10.97
CA ALA A 72 -4.06 -4.65 -10.82
C ALA A 72 -2.74 -5.42 -10.67
N THR A 73 -1.62 -4.74 -10.86
CA THR A 73 -0.29 -5.38 -10.76
C THR A 73 0.63 -4.52 -9.91
N VAL A 74 1.30 -5.16 -8.95
CA VAL A 74 2.38 -4.53 -8.18
C VAL A 74 3.59 -4.39 -9.10
N HIS A 75 4.00 -3.16 -9.34
CA HIS A 75 5.13 -2.85 -10.21
C HIS A 75 6.43 -2.74 -9.40
N SER A 76 6.38 -2.20 -8.18
CA SER A 76 7.53 -2.08 -7.28
C SER A 76 7.10 -1.96 -5.82
N VAL A 77 8.01 -2.30 -4.90
CA VAL A 77 7.88 -2.03 -3.47
C VAL A 77 8.73 -0.81 -3.15
N ASP A 78 8.09 0.30 -2.78
CA ASP A 78 8.76 1.59 -2.58
C ASP A 78 9.27 1.75 -1.14
N GLU A 79 8.54 1.23 -0.15
CA GLU A 79 8.90 1.36 1.26
C GLU A 79 8.48 0.12 2.05
N VAL A 80 9.32 -0.29 3.01
CA VAL A 80 9.00 -1.36 3.96
C VAL A 80 9.45 -0.97 5.36
N THR A 81 8.55 -1.10 6.33
CA THR A 81 8.86 -0.98 7.75
C THR A 81 8.78 -2.35 8.41
N CYS A 82 9.85 -2.75 9.10
CA CYS A 82 9.89 -3.93 9.96
C CYS A 82 10.43 -3.57 11.35
N GLY A 83 9.85 -4.14 12.41
CA GLY A 83 10.30 -3.87 13.78
C GLY A 83 9.22 -4.14 14.82
N ASP A 84 9.60 -4.08 16.09
CA ASP A 84 8.68 -4.17 17.24
C ASP A 84 8.16 -2.79 17.70
N ARG A 85 8.64 -1.71 17.08
CA ARG A 85 8.17 -0.34 17.31
C ARG A 85 7.74 0.29 15.99
N PRO A 86 6.64 1.07 15.97
CA PRO A 86 6.33 1.90 14.81
C PRO A 86 7.52 2.83 14.57
N SER A 87 8.14 2.76 13.39
CA SER A 87 9.10 3.78 12.96
C SER A 87 8.30 5.07 12.82
N GLY A 88 8.53 6.01 13.73
CA GLY A 88 7.98 7.35 13.60
C GLY A 88 8.67 8.05 12.45
N ASP A 89 8.23 7.79 11.22
CA ASP A 89 8.60 8.60 10.07
C ASP A 89 7.77 9.89 10.11
N THR A 90 8.12 10.71 11.12
CA THR A 90 7.86 12.13 11.07
C THR A 90 9.03 12.69 10.29
N LEU A 91 8.87 12.85 8.97
CA LEU A 91 9.53 13.96 8.27
C LEU A 91 8.98 15.23 8.92
N ALA A 92 9.51 15.57 10.10
CA ALA A 92 9.35 16.89 10.65
C ALA A 92 9.99 17.81 9.60
N PRO A 93 9.31 18.89 9.17
CA PRO A 93 10.05 19.91 8.43
C PRO A 93 11.21 20.31 9.34
N GLU A 94 12.43 20.21 8.81
CA GLU A 94 13.61 20.78 9.43
C GLU A 94 13.28 22.26 9.64
N SER A 95 12.97 22.64 10.89
CA SER A 95 12.93 24.03 11.28
C SER A 95 14.38 24.52 11.24
N ASP A 96 14.76 25.06 10.08
CA ASP A 96 15.99 25.83 9.88
C ASP A 96 15.97 26.98 10.90
N ASP A 97 16.95 26.99 11.81
CA ASP A 97 17.20 28.06 12.80
C ASP A 97 18.03 29.19 12.17
#